data_AF-A0A2V8JPD3-F1
#
_entry.id   AF-A0A2V8JPD3-F1
#
_cell.length_a   1.000
_cell.length_b   1.000
_cell.length_c   1.000
_cell.angle_alpha   90.00
_cell.angle_beta   90.00
_cell.angle_gamma   90.00
#
_symmetry.space_group_name_H-M   'P 1'
#
loop_
_entity.id
_entity.type
_entity.pdbx_description
1 polymer ?
#
loop_
_entity_poly.entity_id
_entity_poly.type
_entity_poly.pdbx_seq_one_letter_code
_entity_poly.pdbx_strand_id
1 'polypeptide(L)' 'MPGDGETCKKLATYKSACCDVERVVAEGAKFPRCPNHPEQSTEWKPLLEPLRNKKTAERKN' A
#
# COMPACT_ATOMS: atom_id res chain seq x y z
N MET A 1 -5.15 -5.87 10.11
CA MET A 1 -4.74 -5.13 8.90
C MET A 1 -6.01 -4.58 8.28
N PRO A 2 -6.03 -3.38 7.68
CA PRO A 2 -7.26 -2.87 7.10
C PRO A 2 -7.72 -3.75 5.93
N GLY A 3 -8.97 -4.19 5.98
CA GLY A 3 -9.66 -4.90 4.90
C GLY A 3 -10.16 -3.95 3.82
N ASP A 4 -10.59 -4.52 2.69
CA ASP A 4 -11.23 -3.74 1.63
C ASP A 4 -12.50 -3.03 2.14
N GLY A 5 -12.68 -1.77 1.74
CA GLY A 5 -13.80 -0.95 2.20
C GLY A 5 -13.59 -0.24 3.55
N GLU A 6 -12.53 -0.57 4.32
CA GLU A 6 -12.20 0.20 5.51
C GLU A 6 -11.71 1.62 5.16
N THR A 7 -11.96 2.57 6.06
CA THR A 7 -11.49 3.95 5.89
C THR A 7 -10.04 4.06 6.33
N CYS A 8 -9.19 4.53 5.43
CA CYS A 8 -7.79 4.80 5.70
C CYS A 8 -7.67 5.98 6.67
N LYS A 9 -7.11 5.74 7.86
CA LYS A 9 -6.95 6.77 8.89
C LYS A 9 -5.73 7.69 8.68
N LYS A 10 -4.82 7.33 7.77
CA LYS A 10 -3.58 8.09 7.54
C LYS A 10 -3.10 7.88 6.11
N LEU A 11 -2.78 8.97 5.42
CA LEU A 11 -2.20 8.92 4.07
C LEU A 11 -0.89 8.12 4.09
N ALA A 12 -0.88 6.99 3.38
CA ALA A 12 0.28 6.14 3.24
C ALA A 12 0.19 5.31 1.96
N THR A 13 1.32 4.76 1.53
CA THR A 13 1.34 3.71 0.52
C THR A 13 1.00 2.39 1.19
N TYR A 14 0.08 1.66 0.59
CA TYR A 14 -0.34 0.32 1.01
C TYR A 14 -0.06 -0.66 -0.11
N LYS A 15 0.21 -1.91 0.26
CA LYS A 15 0.43 -3.01 -0.66
C LYS A 15 -0.58 -4.11 -0.39
N SER A 16 -1.17 -4.66 -1.44
CA SER A 16 -2.10 -5.78 -1.30
C SER A 16 -1.35 -7.04 -0.86
N ALA A 17 -1.93 -7.78 0.09
CA ALA A 17 -1.33 -9.04 0.56
C ALA A 17 -1.43 -10.18 -0.47
N CYS A 18 -2.31 -10.06 -1.46
CA CYS A 18 -2.60 -11.12 -2.44
C CYS A 18 -1.75 -11.06 -3.71
N CYS A 19 -1.48 -9.87 -4.23
CA CYS A 19 -0.81 -9.67 -5.52
C CYS A 19 0.32 -8.66 -5.44
N ASP A 20 0.70 -8.24 -4.24
CA ASP A 20 1.78 -7.30 -4.03
C ASP A 20 1.56 -5.95 -4.75
N VAL A 21 0.30 -5.55 -4.97
CA VAL A 21 -0.07 -4.32 -5.70
C VAL A 21 0.03 -3.12 -4.77
N GLU A 22 0.81 -2.13 -5.16
CA GLU A 22 1.02 -0.90 -4.40
C GLU A 22 -0.02 0.17 -4.78
N ARG A 23 -0.62 0.80 -3.77
CA ARG A 23 -1.50 1.97 -3.94
C ARG A 23 -1.26 2.99 -2.84
N VAL A 24 -1.26 4.25 -3.24
CA VAL A 24 -1.39 5.36 -2.30
C VAL A 24 -2.86 5.49 -1.91
N VAL A 25 -3.16 5.39 -0.62
CA VAL A 25 -4.50 5.59 -0.08
C VAL A 25 -4.47 6.86 0.76
N ALA A 26 -5.31 7.82 0.40
CA ALA A 26 -5.41 9.08 1.13
C ALA A 26 -6.15 8.88 2.46
N GLU A 27 -5.86 9.74 3.43
CA GLU A 27 -6.62 9.79 4.67
C GLU A 27 -8.11 10.07 4.39
N GLY A 28 -9.00 9.33 5.04
CA GLY A 28 -10.44 9.38 4.81
C GLY A 28 -10.92 8.62 3.56
N ALA A 29 -10.01 8.15 2.70
CA ALA A 29 -10.38 7.33 1.54
C ALA A 29 -10.62 5.87 1.94
N LYS A 30 -11.49 5.17 1.21
CA LYS A 30 -11.73 3.74 1.41
C LYS A 30 -10.67 2.90 0.71
N PHE A 31 -10.28 1.80 1.33
CA PHE A 31 -9.39 0.83 0.68
C PHE A 31 -10.08 0.21 -0.55
N PRO A 32 -9.49 0.33 -1.74
CA PRO A 32 -10.03 -0.27 -2.96
C PRO A 32 -9.86 -1.79 -2.92
N ARG A 33 -10.65 -2.53 -3.72
CA ARG A 33 -10.37 -3.96 -3.90
C ARG A 33 -9.20 -4.20 -4.84
N CYS A 34 -8.56 -5.36 -4.72
CA CYS A 34 -7.54 -5.78 -5.66
C CYS A 34 -8.16 -5.97 -7.07
N PRO A 35 -7.59 -5.38 -8.14
CA PRO A 35 -8.12 -5.55 -9.48
C PRO A 35 -7.99 -6.99 -10.01
N ASN A 36 -7.02 -7.77 -9.51
CA ASN A 36 -6.82 -9.17 -9.91
C ASN A 36 -7.78 -10.14 -9.19
N HIS A 37 -8.33 -9.73 -8.04
CA HIS A 37 -9.24 -10.54 -7.24
C HIS A 37 -10.40 -9.70 -6.72
N PRO A 38 -11.37 -9.33 -7.60
CA PRO A 38 -12.51 -8.48 -7.22
C PRO A 38 -13.48 -9.15 -6.24
N GLU A 39 -13.46 -10.48 -6.16
CA GLU A 39 -14.36 -11.31 -5.35
C GLU A 39 -13.77 -11.68 -3.98
N GLN A 40 -12.48 -11.47 -3.76
CA GLN A 40 -11.82 -11.81 -2.50
C GLN A 40 -11.60 -10.59 -1.63
N SER A 41 -11.75 -10.78 -0.32
CA SER A 41 -11.37 -9.76 0.66
C SER A 41 -9.88 -9.45 0.49
N THR A 42 -9.57 -8.18 0.24
CA THR A 42 -8.20 -7.73 0.01
C THR A 42 -7.67 -7.11 1.28
N GLU A 43 -6.67 -7.75 1.88
CA GLU A 43 -5.95 -7.14 3.00
C GLU A 43 -4.88 -6.17 2.48
N TRP A 44 -4.92 -4.93 2.99
CA TRP A 44 -3.95 -3.89 2.66
C TRP A 44 -2.94 -3.73 3.78
N LYS A 45 -1.66 -3.91 3.45
CA LYS A 45 -0.54 -3.74 4.38
C LYS A 45 0.10 -2.37 4.15
N PRO A 46 0.17 -1.47 5.15
CA PRO A 46 0.88 -0.21 4.98
C PRO A 46 2.35 -0.50 4.71
N LEU A 47 2.88 0.03 3.62
CA LEU A 47 4.27 -0.18 3.24
C LEU A 47 5.24 0.62 4.08
N LEU A 48 4.79 1.71 4.73
CA LEU A 48 5.56 2.53 5.68
C LEU A 48 7.08 2.47 5.45
N GLU A 49 7.55 2.73 4.22
CA GLU A 49 8.88 3.26 4.09
C GLU A 49 8.72 4.76 4.27
N PRO A 50 9.18 5.35 5.39
CA PRO A 50 9.45 6.78 5.36
C PRO A 50 10.31 7.01 4.11
N LEU A 51 10.06 8.08 3.38
CA LEU A 51 10.96 8.60 2.35
C LEU A 51 12.29 8.97 3.02
N ARG A 52 13.07 7.97 3.46
CA ARG A 52 14.50 8.06 3.58
C ARG A 52 14.98 7.73 2.19
N ASN A 53 15.22 8.78 1.44
CA ASN A 53 15.91 8.79 0.16
C ASN A 53 16.89 7.62 0.05
N LYS A 54 16.52 6.54 -0.63
CA LYS A 54 17.51 5.63 -1.22
C LYS A 54 18.05 6.26 -2.51
N LYS A 55 18.56 7.50 -2.39
CA LYS A 55 19.66 7.99 -3.23
C LYS A 55 20.94 7.77 -2.43
N THR A 56 21.29 6.51 -2.22
CA THR A 56 22.69 6.12 -2.06
C THR A 56 22.90 5.13 -3.19
N ALA A 57 23.13 5.61 -4.40
CA ALA A 57 24.50 5.76 -4.88
C ALA A 57 25.31 4.49 -4.59
N GLU A 58 24.96 3.38 -5.25
CA GLU A 58 25.98 2.40 -5.64
C GLU A 58 26.89 3.08 -6.68
N ARG A 59 27.79 3.94 -6.19
CA ARG A 59 29.05 4.17 -6.87
C ARG A 59 29.93 2.99 -6.48
N LYS A 60 30.02 2.06 -7.42
CA LYS A 60 31.15 1.16 -7.65
C LYS A 60 32.44 1.73 -7.04
N ASN A 61 33.05 1.00 -6.11
CA ASN A 61 34.52 1.01 -5.95
C ASN A 61 34.99 -0.33 -5.42
#